data_AF-A0A350Y9C2-F1
#
_entry.id   AF-A0A350Y9C2-F1
#
_cell.length_a   1.000
_cell.length_b   1.000
_cell.length_c   1.000
_cell.angle_alpha   90.00
_cell.angle_beta   90.00
_cell.angle_gamma   90.00
#
_symmetry.space_group_name_H-M   'P 1'
#
loop_
_entity.id
_entity.type
_entity.pdbx_description
1 polymer ?
#
loop_
_entity_poly.entity_id
_entity_poly.type
_entity_poly.pdbx_seq_one_letter_code
_entity_poly.pdbx_strand_id
1 'polypeptide(L)'
;MKHKRSLLAAIGGLTFISLASAGFWWSNAIPQLSAQADTNLPNNHLLLSPVHPDEPVDYTLNERFSVENSLEIIEQIKGALLSFQRLTEKSKPVLGEQAIVGVGNTDWETQNLGFSNWVGSVEGALRKQDYQMKKLEFEFAQKQYQDGEISQAILDEKESNYRRAEQEFKTFWDSFRVSD
;
A
#
# COMPACT_ATOMS: atom_id res chain seq x y z
N MET A 1 -70.88 -36.03 10.46
CA MET A 1 -71.68 -35.68 9.26
C MET A 1 -70.79 -34.94 8.26
N LYS A 2 -70.76 -35.45 7.03
CA LYS A 2 -70.34 -34.84 5.75
C LYS A 2 -68.86 -34.44 5.52
N HIS A 3 -68.24 -35.27 4.69
CA HIS A 3 -67.06 -35.04 3.86
C HIS A 3 -67.20 -33.90 2.82
N LYS A 4 -66.05 -33.35 2.38
CA LYS A 4 -65.59 -33.13 0.99
C LYS A 4 -64.14 -32.58 1.08
N ARG A 5 -63.07 -33.27 0.60
CA ARG A 5 -62.54 -33.38 -0.78
C ARG A 5 -62.43 -32.01 -1.49
N SER A 6 -61.39 -31.60 -2.21
CA SER A 6 -60.02 -32.07 -2.53
C SER A 6 -59.40 -31.02 -3.49
N LEU A 7 -58.06 -30.94 -3.55
CA LEU A 7 -57.21 -30.72 -4.75
C LEU A 7 -57.45 -29.52 -5.71
N LEU A 8 -56.44 -28.66 -5.89
CA LEU A 8 -55.59 -28.59 -7.10
C LEU A 8 -54.62 -27.38 -7.09
N ALA A 9 -53.50 -27.59 -7.77
CA ALA A 9 -52.32 -26.74 -7.92
C ALA A 9 -52.47 -25.65 -9.01
N ALA A 10 -51.67 -24.58 -8.88
CA ALA A 10 -51.05 -23.75 -9.94
C ALA A 10 -50.27 -22.63 -9.22
N ILE A 11 -48.93 -22.62 -9.16
CA ILE A 11 -47.93 -22.26 -10.19
C ILE A 11 -48.27 -20.96 -10.95
N GLY A 12 -47.40 -19.96 -10.77
CA GLY A 12 -47.41 -18.65 -11.45
C GLY A 12 -47.46 -17.53 -10.40
N GLY A 13 -46.52 -16.60 -10.29
CA GLY A 13 -45.37 -16.24 -11.10
C GLY A 13 -44.80 -14.99 -10.42
N LEU A 14 -43.67 -15.13 -9.73
CA LEU A 14 -42.92 -14.00 -9.17
C LEU A 14 -42.20 -13.32 -10.33
N THR A 15 -42.71 -12.16 -10.74
CA THR A 15 -42.09 -11.32 -11.76
C THR A 15 -40.78 -10.76 -11.23
N PHE A 16 -39.70 -11.28 -11.80
CA PHE A 16 -38.34 -10.74 -11.73
C PHE A 16 -38.31 -9.30 -12.24
N ILE A 17 -37.75 -8.39 -11.45
CA ILE A 17 -37.24 -7.11 -11.96
C ILE A 17 -35.89 -7.42 -12.61
N SER A 18 -35.84 -7.35 -13.94
CA SER A 18 -34.59 -7.36 -14.72
C SER A 18 -33.84 -6.06 -14.47
N LEU A 19 -32.73 -6.13 -13.75
CA LEU A 19 -31.65 -5.16 -13.89
C LEU A 19 -30.73 -5.66 -15.01
N ALA A 20 -30.66 -4.87 -16.07
CA ALA A 20 -29.91 -5.14 -17.27
C ALA A 20 -28.44 -5.42 -16.95
N SER A 21 -28.04 -6.64 -17.28
CA SER A 21 -26.68 -7.11 -17.41
C SER A 21 -26.03 -6.44 -18.63
N ALA A 22 -25.22 -5.41 -18.39
CA ALA A 22 -24.15 -5.06 -19.32
C ALA A 22 -23.07 -6.14 -19.20
N GLY A 23 -22.84 -6.84 -20.31
CA GLY A 23 -22.14 -8.11 -20.35
C GLY A 23 -20.71 -8.07 -19.84
N PHE A 24 -20.36 -9.09 -19.08
CA PHE A 24 -19.02 -9.66 -19.09
C PHE A 24 -19.17 -11.17 -19.27
N TRP A 25 -18.90 -11.61 -20.48
CA TRP A 25 -18.85 -13.01 -20.88
C TRP A 25 -17.50 -13.59 -20.44
N TRP A 26 -17.50 -14.48 -19.46
CA TRP A 26 -16.51 -15.54 -19.38
C TRP A 26 -17.24 -16.84 -19.07
N SER A 27 -17.70 -17.51 -20.13
CA SER A 27 -18.01 -18.93 -20.10
C SER A 27 -16.68 -19.67 -20.23
N ASN A 28 -16.16 -20.21 -19.14
CA ASN A 28 -15.28 -21.37 -19.19
C ASN A 28 -15.56 -22.23 -17.95
N ALA A 29 -15.81 -23.50 -18.20
CA ALA A 29 -16.14 -24.52 -17.24
C ALA A 29 -15.13 -24.55 -16.08
N ILE A 30 -15.62 -24.59 -14.84
CA ILE A 30 -14.81 -24.97 -13.68
C ILE A 30 -14.64 -26.49 -13.78
N PRO A 31 -13.43 -27.03 -14.02
CA PRO A 31 -13.18 -28.42 -13.72
C PRO A 31 -13.30 -28.57 -12.20
N GLN A 32 -14.16 -29.47 -11.76
CA GLN A 32 -14.32 -29.87 -10.37
C GLN A 32 -12.97 -30.45 -9.91
N LEU A 33 -12.10 -29.61 -9.32
CA LEU A 33 -10.82 -30.03 -8.79
C LEU A 33 -11.05 -30.71 -7.44
N SER A 34 -10.82 -32.01 -7.44
CA SER A 34 -10.73 -32.87 -6.27
C SER A 34 -9.82 -32.27 -5.19
N ALA A 35 -10.24 -32.43 -3.94
CA ALA A 35 -9.49 -32.08 -2.74
C ALA A 35 -8.07 -32.66 -2.76
N GLN A 36 -7.08 -31.79 -2.95
CA GLN A 36 -5.72 -31.89 -2.45
C GLN A 36 -5.18 -30.45 -2.46
N ALA A 37 -5.28 -29.78 -1.31
CA ALA A 37 -4.62 -28.51 -1.06
C ALA A 37 -3.11 -28.80 -1.02
N ASP A 38 -2.50 -28.73 -2.20
CA ASP A 38 -1.05 -28.74 -2.37
C ASP A 38 -0.53 -27.41 -1.79
N THR A 39 0.22 -27.49 -0.69
CA THR A 39 0.79 -26.36 0.07
C THR A 39 1.93 -25.65 -0.67
N ASN A 40 1.84 -25.55 -1.99
CA ASN A 40 2.84 -24.93 -2.83
C ASN A 40 2.25 -23.66 -3.45
N LEU A 41 2.06 -22.63 -2.62
CA LEU A 41 2.22 -21.26 -3.13
C LEU A 41 3.61 -21.23 -3.78
N PRO A 42 3.74 -20.84 -5.07
CA PRO A 42 5.05 -20.67 -5.65
C PRO A 42 5.76 -19.61 -4.83
N ASN A 43 6.73 -20.07 -4.05
CA ASN A 43 7.75 -19.27 -3.39
C ASN A 43 8.46 -18.52 -4.51
N ASN A 44 7.90 -17.38 -4.91
CA ASN A 44 8.51 -16.47 -5.85
C ASN A 44 9.60 -15.74 -5.07
N HIS A 45 10.61 -16.49 -4.62
CA HIS A 45 11.83 -15.96 -4.05
C HIS A 45 12.49 -15.19 -5.18
N LEU A 46 12.32 -13.87 -5.14
CA LEU A 46 13.18 -12.96 -5.88
C LEU A 46 14.62 -13.42 -5.61
N LEU A 47 15.27 -14.03 -6.61
CA LEU A 47 16.65 -14.50 -6.50
C LEU A 47 17.57 -13.27 -6.55
N LEU A 48 17.69 -12.59 -5.42
CA LEU A 48 18.53 -11.41 -5.26
C LEU A 48 19.91 -11.84 -4.79
N SER A 49 20.93 -11.18 -5.33
CA SER A 49 22.27 -11.23 -4.75
C SER A 49 22.37 -10.23 -3.59
N PRO A 50 23.16 -10.52 -2.54
CA PRO A 50 23.44 -9.54 -1.49
C PRO A 50 23.95 -8.22 -2.06
N VAL A 51 23.48 -7.09 -1.51
CA VAL A 51 23.97 -5.76 -1.87
C VAL A 51 25.37 -5.52 -1.30
N HIS A 52 25.72 -6.20 -0.21
CA HIS A 52 27.05 -6.16 0.42
C HIS A 52 27.47 -7.59 0.84
N PRO A 53 28.76 -7.97 0.72
CA PRO A 53 29.23 -9.32 1.06
C PRO A 53 28.92 -9.76 2.50
N ASP A 54 28.95 -8.82 3.44
CA ASP A 54 28.74 -9.08 4.87
C ASP A 54 27.28 -8.89 5.32
N GLU A 55 26.36 -8.61 4.40
CA GLU A 55 24.95 -8.36 4.72
C GLU A 55 24.04 -9.35 3.98
N PRO A 56 23.31 -10.23 4.67
CA PRO A 56 22.40 -11.15 4.01
C PRO A 56 21.23 -10.40 3.37
N VAL A 57 20.69 -10.93 2.27
CA VAL A 57 19.55 -10.33 1.54
C VAL A 57 18.37 -10.03 2.47
N ASP A 58 18.05 -10.96 3.37
CA ASP A 58 16.95 -10.81 4.33
C ASP A 58 17.12 -9.57 5.23
N TYR A 59 18.36 -9.22 5.60
CA TYR A 59 18.61 -8.00 6.37
C TYR A 59 18.30 -6.77 5.52
N THR A 60 18.76 -6.71 4.27
CA THR A 60 18.45 -5.58 3.38
C THR A 60 16.93 -5.42 3.20
N LEU A 61 16.22 -6.51 2.95
CA LEU A 61 14.77 -6.48 2.71
C LEU A 61 13.98 -6.10 3.97
N ASN A 62 14.32 -6.68 5.11
CA ASN A 62 13.52 -6.53 6.33
C ASN A 62 13.94 -5.37 7.21
N GLU A 63 15.19 -4.91 7.14
CA GLU A 63 15.71 -3.80 7.95
C GLU A 63 15.85 -2.54 7.09
N ARG A 64 16.68 -2.57 6.04
CA ARG A 64 16.97 -1.36 5.24
C ARG A 64 15.76 -0.89 4.45
N PHE A 65 15.01 -1.81 3.85
CA PHE A 65 13.83 -1.52 3.05
C PHE A 65 12.52 -1.61 3.84
N SER A 66 12.59 -1.74 5.17
CA SER A 66 11.40 -1.56 6.01
C SER A 66 10.81 -0.17 5.83
N VAL A 67 9.50 -0.06 6.03
CA VAL A 67 8.79 1.21 5.94
C VAL A 67 9.32 2.16 7.02
N GLU A 68 9.50 1.67 8.24
CA GLU A 68 10.00 2.43 9.38
C GLU A 68 11.38 3.03 9.12
N ASN A 69 12.36 2.21 8.69
CA ASN A 69 13.68 2.71 8.36
C ASN A 69 13.64 3.68 7.16
N SER A 70 12.83 3.36 6.13
CA SER A 70 12.71 4.22 4.96
C SER A 70 12.17 5.61 5.32
N LEU A 71 11.19 5.69 6.23
CA LEU A 71 10.66 6.96 6.72
C LEU A 71 11.68 7.73 7.57
N GLU A 72 12.49 7.05 8.37
CA GLU A 72 13.59 7.69 9.10
C GLU A 72 14.64 8.27 8.15
N ILE A 73 15.03 7.52 7.11
CA ILE A 73 15.97 7.98 6.08
C ILE A 73 15.40 9.18 5.31
N ILE A 74 14.10 9.21 5.05
CA ILE A 74 13.43 10.38 4.45
C ILE A 74 13.64 11.64 5.29
N GLU A 75 13.51 11.56 6.62
CA GLU A 75 13.80 12.72 7.49
C GLU A 75 15.26 13.16 7.43
N GLN A 76 16.20 12.21 7.36
CA GLN A 76 17.61 12.52 7.18
C GLN A 76 17.88 13.23 5.84
N ILE A 77 17.23 12.78 4.76
CA ILE A 77 17.31 13.41 3.43
C ILE A 77 16.75 14.85 3.50
N LYS A 78 15.61 15.08 4.16
CA LYS A 78 15.08 16.45 4.37
C LYS A 78 16.12 17.33 5.07
N GLY A 79 16.72 16.83 6.15
CA GLY A 79 17.75 17.55 6.90
C GLY A 79 18.98 17.89 6.06
N ALA A 80 19.43 16.97 5.21
CA ALA A 80 20.54 17.19 4.29
C ALA A 80 20.22 18.26 3.24
N LEU A 81 19.03 18.21 2.62
CA LEU A 81 18.59 19.19 1.63
C LEU A 81 18.44 20.59 2.22
N LEU A 82 17.89 20.72 3.44
CA LEU A 82 17.83 21.98 4.17
C LEU A 82 19.23 22.53 4.50
N SER A 83 20.18 21.65 4.83
CA SER A 83 21.56 22.05 5.08
C SER A 83 22.23 22.54 3.80
N PHE A 84 21.96 21.90 2.67
CA PHE A 84 22.46 22.31 1.36
C PHE A 84 21.88 23.66 0.91
N GLN A 85 20.58 23.90 1.15
CA GLN A 85 19.95 25.22 0.94
C GLN A 85 20.68 26.31 1.73
N ARG A 86 20.87 26.12 3.03
CA ARG A 86 21.59 27.08 3.90
C ARG A 86 23.03 27.29 3.46
N LEU A 87 23.70 26.23 3.01
CA LEU A 87 25.06 26.34 2.47
C LEU A 87 25.07 27.18 1.19
N THR A 88 24.11 26.96 0.30
CA THR A 88 23.93 27.73 -0.94
C THR A 88 23.77 29.22 -0.65
N GLU A 89 22.87 29.58 0.28
CA GLU A 89 22.66 30.96 0.72
C GLU A 89 23.94 31.62 1.25
N LYS A 90 24.70 30.91 2.08
CA LYS A 90 25.95 31.41 2.68
C LYS A 90 27.10 31.51 1.68
N SER A 91 27.16 30.61 0.70
CA SER A 91 28.24 30.55 -0.28
C SER A 91 28.02 31.52 -1.45
N LYS A 92 26.78 31.88 -1.78
CA LYS A 92 26.45 32.82 -2.87
C LYS A 92 27.21 34.16 -2.84
N PRO A 93 27.31 34.89 -1.70
CA PRO A 93 28.07 36.14 -1.66
C PRO A 93 29.59 35.95 -1.78
N VAL A 94 30.12 34.75 -1.49
CA VAL A 94 31.57 34.47 -1.50
C VAL A 94 32.03 33.96 -2.87
N LEU A 95 31.28 33.03 -3.46
CA LEU A 95 31.65 32.36 -4.71
C LEU A 95 31.12 33.08 -5.95
N GLY A 96 30.11 33.94 -5.79
CA GLY A 96 29.40 34.57 -6.89
C GLY A 96 28.37 33.64 -7.54
N GLU A 97 27.40 34.26 -8.22
CA GLU A 97 26.20 33.58 -8.72
C GLU A 97 26.50 32.52 -9.79
N GLN A 98 27.41 32.81 -10.73
CA GLN A 98 27.78 31.85 -11.78
C GLN A 98 28.41 30.57 -11.24
N ALA A 99 29.28 30.68 -10.22
CA ALA A 99 29.90 29.53 -9.60
C ALA A 99 28.89 28.66 -8.86
N ILE A 100 27.92 29.27 -8.17
CA ILE A 100 26.84 28.56 -7.47
C ILE A 100 25.89 27.86 -8.44
N VAL A 101 25.52 28.50 -9.55
CA VAL A 101 24.66 27.87 -10.57
C VAL A 101 25.33 26.63 -11.16
N GLY A 102 26.66 26.67 -11.34
CA GLY A 102 27.44 25.52 -11.83
C GLY A 102 27.44 24.28 -10.91
N VAL A 103 27.04 24.42 -9.64
CA VAL A 103 26.90 23.28 -8.69
C VAL A 103 25.62 22.47 -8.96
N GLY A 104 24.59 23.10 -9.53
CA GLY A 104 23.28 22.49 -9.79
C GLY A 104 22.38 22.41 -8.54
N ASN A 105 21.07 22.36 -8.75
CA ASN A 105 20.04 22.36 -7.69
C ASN A 105 20.16 23.54 -6.70
N THR A 106 20.70 24.67 -7.17
CA THR A 106 20.92 25.89 -6.37
C THR A 106 19.98 27.04 -6.72
N ASP A 107 19.11 26.83 -7.71
CA ASP A 107 18.06 27.77 -8.05
C ASP A 107 16.96 27.79 -6.97
N TRP A 108 16.28 28.93 -6.87
CA TRP A 108 15.31 29.17 -5.82
C TRP A 108 14.14 28.18 -5.87
N GLU A 109 13.64 27.88 -7.07
CA GLU A 109 12.50 26.97 -7.27
C GLU A 109 12.84 25.57 -6.77
N THR A 110 13.98 25.03 -7.17
CA THR A 110 14.47 23.73 -6.70
C THR A 110 14.62 23.68 -5.18
N GLN A 111 15.27 24.67 -4.57
CA GLN A 111 15.58 24.61 -3.15
C GLN A 111 14.38 24.88 -2.23
N ASN A 112 13.45 25.73 -2.65
CA ASN A 112 12.32 26.14 -1.81
C ASN A 112 11.04 25.37 -2.12
N LEU A 113 10.86 24.91 -3.36
CA LEU A 113 9.67 24.15 -3.79
C LEU A 113 10.02 22.70 -4.12
N GLY A 114 11.07 22.50 -4.91
CA GLY A 114 11.49 21.17 -5.38
C GLY A 114 11.79 20.21 -4.23
N PHE A 115 12.71 20.59 -3.33
CA PHE A 115 13.17 19.72 -2.25
C PHE A 115 12.04 19.21 -1.35
N SER A 116 11.13 20.09 -0.91
CA SER A 116 9.97 19.69 -0.10
C SER A 116 9.03 18.77 -0.88
N ASN A 117 8.70 19.13 -2.12
CA ASN A 117 7.78 18.39 -2.96
C ASN A 117 8.31 17.00 -3.33
N TRP A 118 9.59 16.88 -3.68
CA TRP A 118 10.21 15.60 -4.05
C TRP A 118 10.20 14.64 -2.88
N VAL A 119 10.67 15.09 -1.72
CA VAL A 119 10.73 14.22 -0.55
C VAL A 119 9.34 13.85 -0.05
N GLY A 120 8.42 14.81 0.01
CA GLY A 120 7.03 14.55 0.39
C GLY A 120 6.31 13.58 -0.56
N SER A 121 6.61 13.62 -1.86
CA SER A 121 6.04 12.66 -2.82
C SER A 121 6.50 11.23 -2.55
N VAL A 122 7.78 11.04 -2.23
CA VAL A 122 8.32 9.71 -1.89
C VAL A 122 7.75 9.22 -0.56
N GLU A 123 7.71 10.08 0.47
CA GLU A 123 7.11 9.74 1.76
C GLU A 123 5.64 9.32 1.62
N GLY A 124 4.87 10.11 0.87
CA GLY A 124 3.45 9.82 0.61
C GLY A 124 3.26 8.49 -0.12
N ALA A 125 4.15 8.15 -1.06
CA ALA A 125 4.11 6.88 -1.75
C ALA A 125 4.36 5.69 -0.81
N LEU A 126 5.36 5.81 0.08
CA LEU A 126 5.67 4.77 1.07
C LEU A 126 4.49 4.54 2.04
N ARG A 127 3.96 5.62 2.63
CA ARG A 127 2.83 5.53 3.57
C ARG A 127 1.56 4.98 2.90
N LYS A 128 1.30 5.38 1.65
CA LYS A 128 0.17 4.84 0.88
C LYS A 128 0.32 3.33 0.66
N GLN A 129 1.51 2.87 0.28
CA GLN A 129 1.76 1.45 0.05
C GLN A 129 1.61 0.65 1.34
N ASP A 130 2.16 1.14 2.46
CA ASP A 130 2.00 0.48 3.76
C ASP A 130 0.52 0.36 4.16
N TYR A 131 -0.24 1.44 4.10
CA TYR A 131 -1.69 1.43 4.31
C TYR A 131 -2.40 0.38 3.45
N GLN A 132 -2.08 0.32 2.15
CA GLN A 132 -2.68 -0.65 1.22
C GLN A 132 -2.32 -2.09 1.58
N MET A 133 -1.07 -2.36 1.94
CA MET A 133 -0.63 -3.68 2.37
C MET A 133 -1.33 -4.11 3.66
N LYS A 134 -1.38 -3.24 4.68
CA LYS A 134 -2.05 -3.56 5.95
C LYS A 134 -3.55 -3.76 5.80
N LYS A 135 -4.19 -3.01 4.89
CA LYS A 135 -5.58 -3.25 4.52
C LYS A 135 -5.78 -4.66 3.93
N LEU A 136 -4.95 -5.05 2.97
CA LEU A 136 -5.03 -6.37 2.33
C LEU A 136 -4.73 -7.49 3.33
N GLU A 137 -3.73 -7.32 4.21
CA GLU A 137 -3.44 -8.28 5.28
C GLU A 137 -4.64 -8.48 6.21
N PHE A 138 -5.34 -7.41 6.57
CA PHE A 138 -6.55 -7.49 7.41
C PHE A 138 -7.73 -8.15 6.66
N GLU A 139 -7.99 -7.76 5.42
CA GLU A 139 -9.05 -8.37 4.60
C GLU A 139 -8.80 -9.88 4.39
N PHE A 140 -7.54 -10.27 4.21
CA PHE A 140 -7.15 -11.67 4.14
C PHE A 140 -7.36 -12.39 5.48
N ALA A 141 -6.93 -11.78 6.60
CA ALA A 141 -7.16 -12.33 7.93
C ALA A 141 -8.66 -12.52 8.25
N GLN A 142 -9.54 -11.63 7.78
CA GLN A 142 -10.99 -11.79 7.92
C GLN A 142 -11.48 -13.09 7.26
N LYS A 143 -10.94 -13.45 6.09
CA LYS A 143 -11.27 -14.71 5.41
C LYS A 143 -10.75 -15.91 6.17
N GLN A 144 -9.49 -15.89 6.56
CA GLN A 144 -8.88 -16.96 7.35
C GLN A 144 -9.61 -17.21 8.67
N TYR A 145 -10.08 -16.15 9.34
CA TYR A 145 -10.86 -16.28 10.56
C TYR A 145 -12.24 -16.90 10.31
N GLN A 146 -12.93 -16.49 9.22
CA GLN A 146 -14.21 -17.10 8.81
C GLN A 146 -14.07 -18.60 8.53
N ASP A 147 -12.93 -19.00 7.98
CA ASP A 147 -12.60 -20.38 7.66
C ASP A 147 -12.02 -21.16 8.87
N GLY A 148 -11.81 -20.49 10.00
CA GLY A 148 -11.29 -21.09 11.23
C GLY A 148 -9.77 -21.37 11.22
N GLU A 149 -9.03 -20.79 10.28
CA GLU A 149 -7.58 -20.97 10.11
C GLU A 149 -6.75 -20.16 11.11
N ILE A 150 -7.27 -19.01 11.56
CA ILE A 150 -6.61 -18.14 12.54
C ILE A 150 -7.52 -17.86 13.74
N SER A 151 -6.90 -17.48 14.86
CA SER A 151 -7.63 -17.07 16.06
C SER A 151 -8.14 -15.63 15.96
N GLN A 152 -9.11 -15.27 16.82
CA GLN A 152 -9.58 -13.89 16.96
C GLN A 152 -8.43 -12.93 17.29
N ALA A 153 -7.45 -13.37 18.10
CA ALA A 153 -6.32 -12.53 18.49
C ALA A 153 -5.46 -12.10 17.29
N ILE A 154 -5.23 -13.00 16.31
CA ILE A 154 -4.50 -12.67 15.07
C ILE A 154 -5.33 -11.70 14.23
N LEU A 155 -6.65 -11.90 14.14
CA LEU A 155 -7.54 -10.99 13.42
C LEU A 155 -7.49 -9.58 14.02
N ASP A 156 -7.58 -9.46 15.35
CA ASP A 156 -7.53 -8.20 16.09
C ASP A 156 -6.18 -7.48 15.88
N GLU A 157 -5.07 -8.22 15.87
CA GLU A 157 -3.75 -7.68 15.58
C GLU A 157 -3.68 -7.08 14.17
N LYS A 158 -4.17 -7.81 13.17
CA LYS A 158 -4.21 -7.32 11.78
C LYS A 158 -5.14 -6.11 11.62
N GLU A 159 -6.28 -6.08 12.31
CA GLU A 159 -7.12 -4.89 12.35
C GLU A 159 -6.38 -3.69 12.95
N SER A 160 -5.74 -3.87 14.11
CA SER A 160 -5.00 -2.82 14.79
C SER A 160 -3.90 -2.22 13.89
N ASN A 161 -3.14 -3.08 13.21
CA ASN A 161 -2.13 -2.65 12.26
C ASN A 161 -2.71 -1.86 11.08
N TYR A 162 -3.82 -2.32 10.50
CA TYR A 162 -4.55 -1.59 9.46
C TYR A 162 -5.00 -0.20 9.94
N ARG A 163 -5.64 -0.12 11.12
CA ARG A 163 -6.13 1.15 11.68
C ARG A 163 -5.02 2.15 11.94
N ARG A 164 -3.87 1.66 12.43
CA ARG A 164 -2.68 2.49 12.63
C ARG A 164 -2.16 3.05 11.31
N ALA A 165 -1.94 2.20 10.30
CA ALA A 165 -1.45 2.63 9.00
C ALA A 165 -2.44 3.61 8.31
N GLU A 166 -3.75 3.37 8.46
CA GLU A 166 -4.80 4.28 7.98
C GLU A 166 -4.72 5.66 8.64
N GLN A 167 -4.58 5.71 9.96
CA GLN A 167 -4.46 6.96 10.71
C GLN A 167 -3.17 7.70 10.37
N GLU A 168 -2.05 7.00 10.24
CA GLU A 168 -0.76 7.59 9.88
C GLU A 168 -0.79 8.16 8.46
N PHE A 169 -1.33 7.42 7.49
CA PHE A 169 -1.47 7.91 6.12
C PHE A 169 -2.40 9.12 6.05
N LYS A 170 -3.53 9.10 6.77
CA LYS A 170 -4.45 10.25 6.84
C LYS A 170 -3.77 11.47 7.46
N THR A 171 -3.02 11.28 8.54
CA THR A 171 -2.29 12.37 9.21
C THR A 171 -1.28 13.00 8.25
N PHE A 172 -0.52 12.18 7.52
CA PHE A 172 0.37 12.66 6.47
C PHE A 172 -0.42 13.42 5.39
N TRP A 173 -1.48 12.83 4.84
CA TRP A 173 -2.29 13.45 3.80
C TRP A 173 -2.84 14.83 4.20
N ASP A 174 -3.37 14.94 5.42
CA ASP A 174 -3.96 16.18 5.93
C ASP A 174 -2.91 17.28 6.16
N SER A 175 -1.65 16.91 6.43
CA SER A 175 -0.52 17.82 6.63
C SER A 175 0.27 18.12 5.36
N PHE A 176 0.22 17.24 4.36
CA PHE A 176 0.97 17.40 3.12
C PHE A 176 0.48 18.62 2.34
N ARG A 177 1.42 19.47 1.94
CA ARG A 177 1.18 20.64 1.11
C ARG A 177 2.19 20.63 -0.02
N VAL A 178 1.71 20.86 -1.24
CA VAL A 178 2.59 21.15 -2.37
C VAL A 178 3.04 22.59 -2.22
N SER A 179 4.36 22.81 -2.19
CA SER A 179 4.94 24.14 -2.24
C SER A 179 4.79 24.67 -3.67
N ASP A 180 4.19 25.86 -3.82
CA ASP A 180 3.99 26.61 -5.06
C ASP A 180 4.62 28.02 -5.03
#